data_AF-A0AB36CSG6-F1
#
_entry.id   AF-A0AB36CSG6-F1
#
_cell.length_a   1.000
_cell.length_b   1.000
_cell.length_c   1.000
_cell.angle_alpha   90.00
_cell.angle_beta   90.00
_cell.angle_gamma   90.00
#
_symmetry.space_group_name_H-M   'P 1'
#
loop_
_entity.id
_entity.type
_entity.pdbx_description
1 polymer ?
#
loop_
_entity_poly.entity_id
_entity_poly.type
_entity_poly.pdbx_seq_one_letter_code
_entity_poly.pdbx_strand_id
1 'polypeptide(L)'
;MSNYIVVHKPTQLILKVIASSTPPTPDKNNSFHEASIVVLNHYYKLHKKALVKGVQVSIGELMHSCPSFHDQVSKGKQSKVQLVTARIRNELAPASVDRESSIQHWVNSNPDANYHDLSDKFLTGTLVAKAYLNKYR
;
A
#
# COMPACT_ATOMS: atom_id res chain seq x y z
N MET A 1 -27.90 -18.67 -13.88
CA MET A 1 -27.35 -17.49 -14.57
C MET A 1 -25.97 -17.24 -13.98
N SER A 2 -24.92 -17.28 -14.79
CA SER A 2 -23.55 -17.17 -14.31
C SER A 2 -23.10 -15.71 -14.33
N ASN A 3 -22.23 -15.36 -13.38
CA ASN A 3 -21.62 -14.03 -13.33
C ASN A 3 -20.21 -14.11 -13.91
N TYR A 4 -19.83 -13.09 -14.68
CA TYR A 4 -18.52 -13.01 -15.31
C TYR A 4 -17.86 -11.69 -14.97
N ILE A 5 -16.61 -11.77 -14.53
CA ILE A 5 -15.72 -10.63 -14.37
C ILE A 5 -15.10 -10.33 -15.74
N VAL A 6 -15.29 -9.09 -16.21
CA VAL A 6 -14.72 -8.60 -17.46
C VAL A 6 -13.39 -7.94 -17.16
N VAL A 7 -12.31 -8.47 -17.73
CA VAL A 7 -10.95 -7.95 -17.56
C VAL A 7 -10.45 -7.40 -18.88
N HIS A 8 -9.90 -6.20 -18.86
CA HIS A 8 -9.21 -5.63 -20.01
C HIS A 8 -7.80 -6.22 -20.11
N LYS A 9 -7.51 -6.99 -21.15
CA LYS A 9 -6.26 -7.76 -21.29
C LYS A 9 -4.99 -6.88 -21.26
N PRO A 10 -4.94 -5.72 -21.95
CA PRO A 10 -3.74 -4.87 -21.92
C PRO A 10 -3.43 -4.28 -20.55
N THR A 11 -4.45 -3.81 -19.83
CA THR A 11 -4.26 -3.10 -18.55
C THR A 11 -4.40 -4.01 -17.33
N GLN A 12 -4.92 -5.23 -17.51
CA GLN A 12 -5.22 -6.19 -16.45
C GLN A 12 -6.18 -5.62 -15.38
N LEU A 13 -7.00 -4.64 -15.76
CA LEU A 13 -8.00 -4.01 -14.90
C LEU A 13 -9.36 -4.67 -15.08
N ILE A 14 -10.10 -4.79 -13.97
CA ILE A 14 -11.48 -5.25 -13.98
C ILE A 14 -12.38 -4.09 -14.38
N LEU A 15 -13.08 -4.24 -15.51
CA LEU A 15 -13.96 -3.20 -16.04
C LEU A 15 -15.34 -3.23 -15.39
N LYS A 16 -15.94 -4.42 -15.32
CA LYS A 16 -17.29 -4.63 -14.80
C LYS A 16 -17.56 -6.11 -14.53
N VAL A 17 -18.67 -6.36 -13.84
CA VAL A 17 -19.27 -7.69 -13.70
C VAL A 17 -20.52 -7.74 -14.57
N ILE A 18 -20.69 -8.82 -15.34
CA ILE A 18 -21.88 -9.06 -16.15
C ILE A 18 -22.53 -10.37 -15.73
N ALA A 19 -23.87 -10.40 -15.67
CA ALA A 19 -24.63 -11.62 -15.52
C ALA A 19 -25.06 -12.09 -16.91
N SER A 20 -24.78 -13.35 -17.25
CA SER A 20 -25.16 -13.93 -18.53
C SER A 20 -25.63 -15.37 -18.36
N SER A 21 -26.61 -15.76 -19.16
CA SER A 21 -27.07 -17.15 -19.26
C SER A 21 -26.16 -17.99 -20.16
N THR A 22 -25.39 -17.35 -21.05
CA THR A 22 -24.44 -17.99 -21.96
C THR A 22 -23.02 -17.46 -21.73
N PRO A 23 -21.97 -18.28 -21.93
CA PRO A 23 -20.59 -17.82 -21.83
C PRO A 23 -20.32 -16.65 -22.79
N PRO A 24 -19.82 -15.50 -22.29
CA PRO A 24 -19.47 -14.38 -23.16
C PRO A 24 -18.32 -14.75 -24.10
N THR A 25 -18.45 -14.40 -25.37
CA THR A 25 -17.40 -14.61 -26.36
C THR A 25 -16.19 -13.72 -26.05
N PRO A 26 -14.98 -14.26 -25.86
CA PRO A 26 -13.78 -13.46 -25.65
C PRO A 26 -13.54 -12.53 -26.84
N ASP A 27 -13.25 -11.27 -26.55
CA ASP A 27 -12.88 -10.29 -27.55
C ASP A 27 -11.35 -10.12 -27.57
N LYS A 28 -10.79 -9.46 -28.59
CA LYS A 28 -9.36 -9.14 -28.67
C LYS A 28 -8.87 -8.40 -27.42
N ASN A 29 -9.70 -7.51 -26.88
CA ASN A 29 -9.31 -6.62 -25.77
C ASN A 29 -9.77 -7.11 -24.40
N ASN A 30 -10.78 -8.00 -24.34
CA ASN A 30 -11.43 -8.37 -23.08
C ASN A 30 -11.38 -9.88 -22.84
N SER A 31 -11.05 -10.29 -21.62
CA SER A 31 -11.25 -11.65 -21.12
C SER A 31 -12.41 -11.70 -20.15
N PHE A 32 -13.09 -12.84 -20.13
CA PHE A 32 -14.24 -13.09 -19.27
C PHE A 32 -13.91 -14.26 -18.37
N HIS A 33 -14.03 -14.05 -17.06
CA HIS A 33 -13.76 -15.06 -16.06
C HIS A 33 -15.03 -15.32 -15.28
N GLU A 34 -15.52 -16.55 -15.30
CA GLU A 34 -16.67 -16.93 -14.49
C GLU A 34 -16.35 -16.73 -13.01
N ALA A 35 -17.25 -16.07 -12.29
CA ALA A 35 -17.05 -15.66 -10.91
C ALA A 35 -18.09 -16.33 -10.02
N SER A 36 -17.61 -17.14 -9.07
CA SER A 36 -18.44 -17.66 -8.01
C SER A 36 -18.83 -16.56 -7.03
N ILE A 37 -19.84 -16.82 -6.18
CA ILE A 37 -20.28 -15.88 -5.14
C ILE A 37 -19.11 -15.44 -4.23
N VAL A 38 -18.17 -16.35 -3.96
CA VAL A 38 -16.99 -16.10 -3.12
C VAL A 38 -16.08 -15.07 -3.80
N VAL A 39 -15.77 -15.28 -5.09
CA VAL A 39 -14.93 -14.35 -5.87
C VAL A 39 -15.58 -12.97 -5.95
N LEU A 40 -16.90 -12.91 -6.19
CA LEU A 40 -17.64 -11.66 -6.23
C LEU A 40 -17.60 -10.90 -4.91
N ASN A 41 -17.74 -11.60 -3.78
CA ASN A 41 -17.64 -10.98 -2.45
C ASN A 41 -16.26 -10.35 -2.21
N HIS A 42 -15.18 -11.03 -2.64
CA HIS A 42 -13.84 -10.46 -2.58
C HIS A 42 -13.69 -9.25 -3.51
N TYR A 43 -14.18 -9.36 -4.75
CA TYR A 43 -14.17 -8.27 -5.71
C TYR A 43 -14.89 -7.02 -5.18
N TYR A 44 -16.12 -7.14 -4.69
CA TYR A 44 -16.88 -5.98 -4.20
C TYR A 44 -16.24 -5.33 -2.97
N LYS A 45 -15.61 -6.11 -2.09
CA LYS A 45 -14.81 -5.57 -0.96
C LYS A 45 -13.61 -4.75 -1.45
N LEU A 46 -12.89 -5.23 -2.46
CA LEU A 46 -11.78 -4.50 -3.08
C LEU A 46 -12.27 -3.27 -3.85
N HIS A 47 -13.33 -3.41 -4.63
CA HIS A 47 -13.93 -2.35 -5.43
C HIS A 47 -14.38 -1.18 -4.55
N LYS A 48 -15.03 -1.45 -3.41
CA LYS A 48 -15.41 -0.41 -2.45
C LYS A 48 -14.19 0.40 -1.96
N LYS A 49 -13.06 -0.26 -1.69
CA LYS A 49 -11.81 0.40 -1.27
C LYS A 49 -11.14 1.18 -2.41
N ALA A 50 -11.16 0.61 -3.62
CA ALA A 50 -10.58 1.20 -4.81
C ALA A 50 -11.34 2.46 -5.25
N LEU A 51 -12.68 2.43 -5.16
CA LEU A 51 -13.57 3.54 -5.52
C LEU A 51 -13.33 4.77 -4.64
N VAL A 52 -13.08 4.60 -3.34
CA VAL A 52 -12.72 5.71 -2.42
C VAL A 52 -11.41 6.39 -2.84
N LYS A 53 -10.52 5.67 -3.52
CA LYS A 53 -9.23 6.18 -4.01
C LYS A 53 -9.29 6.62 -5.48
N GLY A 54 -10.44 6.51 -6.14
CA GLY A 54 -10.59 6.82 -7.56
C GLY A 54 -9.84 5.86 -8.49
N VAL A 55 -9.56 4.62 -8.05
CA VAL A 55 -8.84 3.61 -8.84
C VAL A 55 -9.71 2.39 -9.14
N GLN A 56 -9.33 1.63 -10.18
CA GLN A 56 -9.97 0.35 -10.52
C GLN A 56 -9.22 -0.83 -9.88
N VAL A 57 -9.95 -1.91 -9.61
CA VAL A 57 -9.37 -3.15 -9.09
C VAL A 57 -8.64 -3.87 -10.20
N SER A 58 -7.39 -4.27 -9.96
CA SER A 58 -6.64 -5.11 -10.88
C SER A 58 -6.98 -6.59 -10.69
N ILE A 59 -6.80 -7.40 -11.74
CA ILE A 59 -6.94 -8.86 -11.63
C ILE A 59 -5.96 -9.44 -10.59
N GLY A 60 -4.76 -8.87 -10.49
CA GLY A 60 -3.72 -9.30 -9.54
C GLY A 60 -4.13 -9.08 -8.08
N GLU A 61 -4.76 -7.95 -7.77
CA GLU A 61 -5.30 -7.70 -6.42
C GLU A 61 -6.41 -8.69 -6.06
N LEU A 62 -7.28 -9.03 -7.01
CA LEU A 62 -8.33 -10.03 -6.79
C LEU A 62 -7.75 -11.43 -6.63
N MET A 63 -6.77 -11.82 -7.46
CA MET A 63 -6.05 -13.09 -7.34
C MET A 63 -5.33 -13.21 -6.00
N HIS A 64 -4.70 -12.14 -5.52
CA HIS A 64 -4.05 -12.12 -4.21
C HIS A 64 -5.05 -12.26 -3.05
N SER A 65 -6.21 -11.62 -3.16
CA SER A 65 -7.28 -11.66 -2.15
C SER A 65 -8.05 -12.99 -2.15
N CYS A 66 -8.12 -13.69 -3.28
CA CYS A 66 -8.95 -14.87 -3.47
C CYS A 66 -8.16 -16.00 -4.17
N PRO A 67 -7.59 -16.96 -3.41
CA PRO A 67 -6.79 -18.06 -3.97
C PRO A 67 -7.52 -18.92 -4.99
N SER A 68 -8.83 -19.16 -4.80
CA SER A 68 -9.62 -19.93 -5.75
C SER A 68 -9.74 -19.24 -7.12
N PHE A 69 -9.80 -17.91 -7.13
CA PHE A 69 -9.77 -17.14 -8.37
C PHE A 69 -8.37 -17.16 -9.01
N HIS A 70 -7.32 -17.09 -8.19
CA HIS A 70 -5.94 -17.25 -8.66
C HIS A 70 -5.76 -18.58 -9.40
N ASP A 71 -6.19 -19.70 -8.82
CA ASP A 71 -6.03 -21.01 -9.43
C ASP A 71 -6.80 -21.15 -10.75
N GLN A 72 -8.02 -20.60 -10.79
CA GLN A 72 -8.85 -20.56 -11.99
C GLN A 72 -8.19 -19.76 -13.12
N VAL A 73 -7.66 -18.57 -12.83
CA VAL A 73 -7.01 -17.70 -13.83
C VAL A 73 -5.67 -18.29 -14.28
N SER A 74 -4.91 -18.86 -13.34
CA SER A 74 -3.56 -19.39 -13.58
C SER A 74 -3.57 -20.76 -14.26
N LYS A 75 -4.72 -21.46 -14.30
CA LYS A 75 -4.85 -22.83 -14.80
C LYS A 75 -3.79 -23.77 -14.19
N GLY A 76 -3.49 -23.60 -12.90
CA GLY A 76 -2.46 -24.37 -12.18
C GLY A 76 -1.01 -23.96 -12.45
N LYS A 77 -0.73 -22.95 -13.27
CA LYS A 77 0.62 -22.44 -13.50
C LYS A 77 1.02 -21.45 -12.41
N GLN A 78 1.76 -21.91 -11.41
CA GLN A 78 2.37 -21.03 -10.41
C GLN A 78 3.61 -20.34 -11.01
N SER A 79 3.45 -19.10 -11.48
CA SER A 79 4.61 -18.25 -11.76
C SER A 79 5.06 -17.60 -10.45
N LYS A 80 6.38 -17.61 -10.15
CA LYS A 80 6.99 -16.94 -8.97
C LYS A 80 6.90 -15.40 -9.01
N VAL A 81 5.98 -14.83 -9.77
CA VAL A 81 5.85 -13.38 -9.91
C VAL A 81 4.91 -12.88 -8.83
N GLN A 82 5.49 -12.38 -7.74
CA GLN A 82 4.76 -11.73 -6.67
C GLN A 82 4.44 -10.29 -7.11
N LEU A 83 3.18 -9.88 -7.00
CA LEU A 83 2.80 -8.49 -7.23
C LEU A 83 3.48 -7.63 -6.16
N VAL A 84 4.55 -6.93 -6.53
CA VAL A 84 5.24 -6.00 -5.65
C VAL A 84 4.37 -4.74 -5.56
N THR A 85 3.54 -4.64 -4.53
CA THR A 85 2.91 -3.38 -4.11
C THR A 85 3.94 -2.51 -3.37
N ALA A 86 5.08 -2.24 -4.02
CA ALA A 86 5.97 -1.22 -3.52
C ALA A 86 5.29 0.13 -3.76
N ARG A 87 4.99 0.86 -2.68
CA ARG A 87 4.82 2.31 -2.78
C ARG A 87 6.17 2.85 -3.24
N ILE A 88 6.29 3.18 -4.53
CA ILE A 88 7.45 3.91 -5.03
C ILE A 88 7.34 5.30 -4.39
N ARG A 89 8.02 5.49 -3.26
CA ARG A 89 8.25 6.81 -2.69
C ARG A 89 9.44 7.37 -3.46
N ASN A 90 9.20 8.39 -4.28
CA ASN A 90 10.26 9.06 -5.04
C ASN A 90 11.29 9.76 -4.12
N GLU A 91 10.97 9.90 -2.84
CA GLU A 91 11.86 10.47 -1.84
C GLU A 91 12.38 9.38 -0.91
N LEU A 92 13.71 9.30 -0.80
CA LEU A 92 14.36 8.63 0.33
C LEU A 92 13.72 9.17 1.62
N ALA A 93 13.23 8.29 2.49
CA ALA A 93 13.00 8.71 3.85
C ALA A 93 14.34 9.29 4.36
N PRO A 94 14.37 10.52 4.92
CA PRO A 94 15.60 11.03 5.49
C PRO A 94 16.11 9.98 6.45
N ALA A 95 17.38 9.59 6.30
CA ALA A 95 18.03 8.67 7.22
C ALA A 95 17.69 9.11 8.64
N SER A 96 17.37 8.16 9.53
CA SER A 96 17.10 8.48 10.93
C SER A 96 18.35 9.17 11.47
N VAL A 97 18.34 10.50 11.48
CA VAL A 97 19.41 11.28 12.06
C VAL A 97 19.42 10.88 13.52
N ASP A 98 20.55 10.37 14.00
CA ASP A 98 20.70 10.06 15.40
C ASP A 98 20.54 11.39 16.18
N ARG A 99 19.31 11.58 16.64
CA ARG A 99 18.85 12.79 17.29
C ARG A 99 19.61 13.02 18.57
N GLU A 100 20.02 11.95 19.24
CA GLU A 100 20.79 11.98 20.47
C GLU A 100 22.19 12.57 20.23
N SER A 101 22.91 12.07 19.22
CA SER A 101 24.21 12.63 18.81
C SER A 101 24.12 14.10 18.42
N SER A 102 23.04 14.49 17.74
CA SER A 102 22.81 15.88 17.32
C SER A 102 22.56 16.80 18.52
N ILE A 103 21.80 16.34 19.51
CA ILE A 103 21.55 17.06 20.75
C ILE A 103 22.84 17.18 21.56
N GLN A 104 23.61 16.09 21.71
CA GLN A 104 24.87 16.09 22.44
C GLN A 104 25.88 17.08 21.83
N HIS A 105 26.07 17.05 20.51
CA HIS A 105 26.97 17.99 19.83
C HIS A 105 26.53 19.45 20.03
N TRP A 106 25.22 19.71 19.97
CA TRP A 106 24.68 21.04 20.16
C TRP A 106 24.88 21.55 21.59
N VAL A 107 24.65 20.70 22.62
CA VAL A 107 24.92 21.05 24.02
C VAL A 107 26.39 21.39 24.24
N ASN A 108 27.31 20.57 23.71
CA ASN A 108 28.76 20.82 23.81
C ASN A 108 29.19 22.13 23.13
N SER A 109 28.51 22.51 22.05
CA SER A 109 28.81 23.73 21.30
C SER A 109 28.18 24.99 21.91
N ASN A 110 27.25 24.84 22.86
CA ASN A 110 26.49 25.95 23.47
C ASN A 110 26.48 25.81 25.01
N PRO A 111 27.62 26.01 25.69
CA PRO A 111 27.73 25.76 27.13
C PRO A 111 26.82 26.67 27.98
N ASP A 112 26.48 27.86 27.50
CA ASP A 112 25.63 28.82 28.22
C ASP A 112 24.13 28.65 27.94
N ALA A 113 23.75 27.75 27.02
CA ALA A 113 22.35 27.51 26.69
C ALA A 113 21.59 26.89 27.86
N ASN A 114 20.34 27.32 28.04
CA ASN A 114 19.42 26.78 29.03
C ASN A 114 18.39 25.83 28.37
N TYR A 115 17.51 25.24 29.18
CA TYR A 115 16.58 24.21 28.71
C TYR A 115 15.47 24.76 27.79
N HIS A 116 15.20 26.06 27.79
CA HIS A 116 14.29 26.68 26.82
C HIS A 116 14.93 26.73 25.44
N ASP A 117 16.21 27.11 25.36
CA ASP A 117 16.95 27.19 24.09
C ASP A 117 17.01 25.83 23.38
N LEU A 118 17.26 24.76 24.15
CA LEU A 118 17.30 23.40 23.62
C LEU A 118 15.91 22.90 23.23
N SER A 119 14.89 23.21 24.04
CA SER A 119 13.50 22.87 23.76
C SER A 119 13.04 23.51 22.44
N ASP A 120 13.39 24.76 22.20
CA ASP A 120 13.03 25.47 20.97
C ASP A 120 13.82 24.95 19.77
N LYS A 121 15.11 24.63 19.96
CA LYS A 121 15.98 24.12 18.89
C LYS A 121 15.56 22.75 18.38
N PHE A 122 15.17 21.84 19.28
CA PHE A 122 14.86 20.45 18.93
C PHE A 122 13.38 20.11 19.03
N LEU A 123 12.51 20.97 19.57
CA LEU A 123 11.09 20.70 19.80
C LEU A 123 10.85 19.48 20.71
N THR A 124 11.71 19.26 21.71
CA THR A 124 11.60 18.13 22.65
C THR A 124 10.66 18.43 23.83
N GLY A 125 10.29 19.68 24.05
CA GLY A 125 9.64 20.15 25.26
C GLY A 125 10.63 20.36 26.42
N THR A 126 10.26 21.19 27.39
CA THR A 126 11.15 21.68 28.46
C THR A 126 11.59 20.60 29.45
N LEU A 127 10.73 19.62 29.77
CA LEU A 127 11.09 18.51 30.66
C LEU A 127 12.17 17.61 30.06
N VAL A 128 12.01 17.25 28.78
CA VAL A 128 12.98 16.44 28.05
C VAL A 128 14.26 17.23 27.81
N ALA A 129 14.15 18.53 27.53
CA ALA A 129 15.32 19.38 27.38
C ALA A 129 16.17 19.49 28.66
N LYS A 130 15.52 19.59 29.84
CA LYS A 130 16.21 19.53 31.14
C LYS A 130 16.94 18.19 31.33
N ALA A 131 16.30 17.08 30.97
CA ALA A 131 16.92 15.76 31.07
C ALA A 131 18.17 15.63 30.17
N TYR A 132 18.13 16.18 28.96
CA TYR A 132 19.29 16.19 28.07
C TYR A 132 20.43 17.08 28.56
N LEU A 133 20.12 18.27 29.08
CA LEU A 133 21.14 19.12 29.70
C LEU A 133 21.78 18.43 30.91
N ASN A 134 20.99 17.81 31.79
CA ASN A 134 21.53 17.05 32.92
C ASN A 134 22.37 15.83 32.52
N LYS A 135 22.17 15.30 31.31
CA LYS A 135 22.87 14.11 30.81
C LYS A 135 24.22 14.45 30.17
N TYR A 136 24.32 15.58 29.47
CA TYR A 136 25.49 15.94 28.65
C TYR A 136 26.27 17.16 29.14
N ARG A 137 25.77 17.86 30.15
CA ARG A 137 26.44 18.97 30.83
C ARG A 137 26.87 18.53 32.22
#